data_AF-A0A7C5MFN5-F1
#
_entry.id   AF-A0A7C5MFN5-F1
#
_cell.length_a   1.000
_cell.length_b   1.000
_cell.length_c   1.000
_cell.angle_alpha   90.00
_cell.angle_beta   90.00
_cell.angle_gamma   90.00
#
_symmetry.space_group_name_H-M   'P 1'
#
loop_
_entity.id
_entity.type
_entity.pdbx_description
1 polymer ?
#
loop_
_entity_poly.entity_id
_entity_poly.type
_entity_poly.pdbx_seq_one_letter_code
_entity_poly.pdbx_strand_id
1 'polypeptide(L)'
;MGTHSSHVLMEANLYSIPVLADLIPRALWLDGDAYGKLKSNPQAQAAAQSGGRLVALLGLALGVAEFVRTLLNWAVTPDLTEVQRVLAQDLPALPMLGRWGAGVGELLAEHSWLWAALRPLWPTPALALARAVLTPLALLLGWLAYGCLAHGAARLLGGGGSLRDTLRCTALAEAPRIVLLWPFLPAWGLGLLGVGAWVLTGRWLALRAAHGLDPWRAFWAALGPLLLEGGLGLLALLALLGWAG
;
A
#
# COMPACT_ATOMS: atom_id res chain seq x y z
N MET A 1 34.33 29.11 -6.39
CA MET A 1 33.14 28.80 -7.20
C MET A 1 32.47 27.57 -6.60
N GLY A 2 31.35 27.71 -5.87
CA GLY A 2 30.70 26.56 -5.22
C GLY A 2 29.60 26.86 -4.19
N THR A 3 29.43 28.11 -3.76
CA THR A 3 28.48 28.47 -2.68
C THR A 3 27.10 28.93 -3.15
N HIS A 4 26.87 29.12 -4.46
CA HIS A 4 25.57 29.59 -4.95
C HIS A 4 24.52 28.50 -5.17
N SER A 5 24.90 27.24 -5.34
CA SER A 5 23.94 26.16 -5.62
C SER A 5 23.19 25.64 -4.39
N SER A 6 23.77 25.76 -3.18
CA SER A 6 23.16 25.27 -1.94
C SER A 6 22.01 26.16 -1.45
N HIS A 7 22.08 27.48 -1.67
CA HIS A 7 20.99 28.41 -1.29
C HIS A 7 19.73 28.21 -2.14
N VAL A 8 19.89 28.01 -3.45
CA VAL A 8 18.76 27.83 -4.38
C VAL A 8 18.00 26.53 -4.10
N LEU A 9 18.70 25.45 -3.73
CA LEU A 9 18.07 24.18 -3.37
C LEU A 9 17.32 24.23 -2.02
N MET A 10 17.76 25.09 -1.09
CA MET A 10 17.12 25.22 0.22
C MET A 10 15.84 26.06 0.13
N GLU A 11 15.84 27.14 -0.66
CA GLU A 11 14.64 27.96 -0.89
C GLU A 11 13.56 27.22 -1.68
N ALA A 12 13.94 26.47 -2.73
CA ALA A 12 12.99 25.67 -3.50
C ALA A 12 12.26 24.60 -2.66
N ASN A 13 12.87 24.17 -1.55
CA ASN A 13 12.33 23.14 -0.67
C ASN A 13 11.19 23.66 0.23
N LEU A 14 11.31 24.89 0.76
CA LEU A 14 10.33 25.48 1.66
C LEU A 14 9.02 25.89 0.97
N TYR A 15 9.08 26.32 -0.29
CA TYR A 15 7.89 26.71 -1.05
C TYR A 15 7.06 25.52 -1.57
N SER A 16 7.58 24.30 -1.51
CA SER A 16 6.93 23.10 -2.06
C SER A 16 5.80 22.53 -1.18
N ILE A 17 5.90 22.71 0.13
CA ILE A 17 4.97 22.17 1.13
C ILE A 17 3.56 22.78 1.03
N PRO A 18 3.37 24.12 0.97
CA PRO A 18 2.03 24.70 0.93
C PRO A 18 1.27 24.33 -0.36
N VAL A 19 1.98 24.18 -1.48
CA VAL A 19 1.37 23.73 -2.74
C VAL A 19 0.86 22.29 -2.62
N LEU A 20 1.65 21.38 -2.04
CA LEU A 20 1.22 20.00 -1.82
C LEU A 20 0.06 19.92 -0.81
N ALA A 21 0.09 20.75 0.24
CA ALA A 21 -0.98 20.82 1.22
C ALA A 21 -2.33 21.26 0.62
N ASP A 22 -2.33 22.09 -0.43
CA ASP A 22 -3.55 22.45 -1.18
C ASP A 22 -4.01 21.33 -2.13
N LEU A 23 -3.06 20.58 -2.73
CA LEU A 23 -3.36 19.56 -3.73
C LEU A 23 -3.81 18.23 -3.13
N ILE A 24 -3.24 17.80 -1.98
CA ILE A 24 -3.59 16.55 -1.30
C ILE A 24 -5.10 16.45 -0.97
N PRO A 25 -5.75 17.43 -0.32
CA PRO A 25 -7.19 17.34 -0.04
C PRO A 25 -8.02 17.31 -1.32
N ARG A 26 -7.62 18.04 -2.37
CA ARG A 26 -8.30 17.98 -3.66
C ARG A 26 -8.16 16.62 -4.33
N ALA A 27 -6.97 16.02 -4.29
CA ALA A 27 -6.73 14.68 -4.79
C ALA A 27 -7.50 13.61 -4.00
N LEU A 28 -7.64 13.79 -2.68
CA LEU A 28 -8.53 12.98 -1.84
C LEU A 28 -9.97 13.07 -2.35
N TRP A 29 -10.47 14.25 -2.66
CA TRP A 29 -11.80 14.44 -3.25
C TRP A 29 -11.90 14.13 -4.75
N LEU A 30 -10.88 13.49 -5.34
CA LEU A 30 -10.85 13.09 -6.75
C LEU A 30 -11.05 14.27 -7.73
N ASP A 31 -10.58 15.45 -7.34
CA ASP A 31 -10.61 16.64 -8.20
C ASP A 31 -9.60 16.50 -9.35
N GLY A 32 -10.12 16.35 -10.57
CA GLY A 32 -9.33 16.22 -11.79
C GLY A 32 -8.42 17.43 -12.05
N ASP A 33 -8.83 18.62 -11.60
CA ASP A 33 -8.07 19.86 -11.81
C ASP A 33 -6.78 19.89 -10.98
N ALA A 34 -6.74 19.18 -9.85
CA ALA A 34 -5.53 19.05 -9.04
C ALA A 34 -4.39 18.39 -9.86
N TYR A 35 -4.71 17.36 -10.63
CA TYR A 35 -3.76 16.67 -11.51
C TYR A 35 -3.37 17.54 -12.72
N GLY A 36 -4.32 18.31 -13.27
CA GLY A 36 -4.05 19.29 -14.32
C GLY A 36 -3.09 20.39 -13.87
N LYS A 37 -3.33 20.97 -12.68
CA LYS A 37 -2.47 21.99 -12.06
C LYS A 37 -1.06 21.46 -11.77
N LEU A 38 -0.94 20.21 -11.34
CA LEU A 38 0.36 19.56 -11.12
C LEU A 38 1.20 19.51 -12.42
N LYS A 39 0.53 19.31 -13.56
CA LYS A 39 1.16 19.27 -14.88
C LYS A 39 1.44 20.65 -15.46
N SER A 40 0.63 21.67 -15.20
CA SER A 40 0.79 22.99 -15.82
C SER A 40 1.60 23.99 -15.00
N ASN A 41 1.66 23.85 -13.67
CA ASN A 41 2.34 24.80 -12.80
C ASN A 41 3.80 24.38 -12.50
N PRO A 42 4.83 25.17 -12.90
CA PRO A 42 6.24 24.85 -12.66
C PRO A 42 6.59 24.69 -11.16
N GLN A 43 5.96 25.45 -10.27
CA GLN A 43 6.16 25.32 -8.82
C GLN A 43 5.58 24.00 -8.30
N ALA A 44 4.39 23.64 -8.77
CA ALA A 44 3.78 22.35 -8.46
C ALA A 44 4.60 21.19 -9.06
N GLN A 45 5.15 21.36 -10.27
CA GLN A 45 6.06 20.39 -10.88
C GLN A 45 7.37 20.24 -10.10
N ALA A 46 7.94 21.32 -9.56
CA ALA A 46 9.14 21.27 -8.72
C ALA A 46 8.85 20.54 -7.40
N ALA A 47 7.71 20.82 -6.77
CA ALA A 47 7.24 20.06 -5.61
C ALA A 47 7.03 18.58 -5.97
N ALA A 48 6.45 18.30 -7.15
CA ALA A 48 6.19 16.95 -7.65
C ALA A 48 7.42 16.22 -8.20
N GLN A 49 8.52 16.91 -8.53
CA GLN A 49 9.81 16.23 -8.80
C GLN A 49 10.24 15.38 -7.60
N SER A 50 9.72 15.70 -6.43
CA SER A 50 9.77 14.89 -5.23
C SER A 50 8.51 14.02 -5.00
N GLY A 51 7.85 13.53 -6.06
CA GLY A 51 6.73 12.57 -5.94
C GLY A 51 7.15 11.33 -5.15
N GLY A 52 8.39 10.88 -5.33
CA GLY A 52 9.00 9.85 -4.48
C GLY A 52 9.11 10.28 -3.00
N ARG A 53 9.29 11.56 -2.69
CA ARG A 53 9.28 12.07 -1.31
C ARG A 53 7.88 12.07 -0.71
N LEU A 54 6.84 12.46 -1.45
CA LEU A 54 5.46 12.36 -0.98
C LEU A 54 5.13 10.90 -0.63
N VAL A 55 5.43 9.97 -1.55
CA VAL A 55 5.22 8.54 -1.35
C VAL A 55 6.08 8.01 -0.21
N ALA A 56 7.34 8.44 -0.07
CA ALA A 56 8.21 8.05 1.03
C ALA A 56 7.72 8.56 2.39
N LEU A 57 7.28 9.81 2.49
CA LEU A 57 6.72 10.38 3.73
C LEU A 57 5.42 9.68 4.12
N LEU A 58 4.55 9.45 3.14
CA LEU A 58 3.32 8.68 3.34
C LEU A 58 3.64 7.26 3.79
N GLY A 59 4.59 6.60 3.15
CA GLY A 59 5.05 5.27 3.51
C GLY A 59 5.66 5.21 4.90
N LEU A 60 6.42 6.25 5.30
CA LEU A 60 6.99 6.35 6.64
C LEU A 60 5.88 6.52 7.69
N ALA A 61 4.92 7.42 7.43
CA ALA A 61 3.78 7.61 8.32
C ALA A 61 2.97 6.31 8.50
N LEU A 62 2.72 5.59 7.39
CA LEU A 62 2.04 4.30 7.42
C LEU A 62 2.87 3.24 8.15
N GLY A 63 4.19 3.22 7.95
CA GLY A 63 5.09 2.31 8.66
C GLY A 63 5.09 2.53 10.16
N VAL A 64 5.11 3.79 10.61
CA VAL A 64 4.98 4.13 12.04
C VAL A 64 3.62 3.73 12.58
N ALA A 65 2.54 3.99 11.85
CA ALA A 65 1.19 3.58 12.26
C ALA A 65 1.08 2.05 12.39
N GLU A 66 1.60 1.28 11.43
CA GLU A 66 1.65 -0.18 11.48
C GLU A 66 2.53 -0.71 12.61
N PHE A 67 3.65 -0.04 12.90
CA PHE A 67 4.49 -0.37 14.05
C PHE A 67 3.71 -0.24 15.36
N VAL A 68 3.08 0.92 15.60
CA VAL A 68 2.29 1.18 16.80
C VAL A 68 1.14 0.19 16.91
N ARG A 69 0.41 -0.05 15.81
CA ARG A 69 -0.69 -1.02 15.76
C ARG A 69 -0.22 -2.44 16.10
N THR A 70 0.89 -2.89 15.51
CA THR A 70 1.44 -4.24 15.76
C THR A 70 1.94 -4.37 17.19
N LEU A 71 2.56 -3.32 17.74
CA LEU A 71 3.04 -3.30 19.13
C LEU A 71 1.89 -3.31 20.14
N LEU A 72 0.84 -2.53 19.91
CA LEU A 72 -0.37 -2.54 20.73
C LEU A 72 -1.06 -3.91 20.66
N ASN A 73 -1.20 -4.47 19.46
CA ASN A 73 -1.76 -5.82 19.28
C ASN A 73 -0.92 -6.86 20.01
N TRP A 74 0.40 -6.81 19.90
CA TRP A 74 1.29 -7.71 20.65
C TRP A 74 1.08 -7.56 22.17
N ALA A 75 0.96 -6.34 22.69
CA ALA A 75 0.81 -6.09 24.12
C ALA A 75 -0.53 -6.61 24.69
N VAL A 76 -1.58 -6.71 23.87
CA VAL A 76 -2.91 -7.21 24.30
C VAL A 76 -3.20 -8.64 23.88
N THR A 77 -2.35 -9.25 23.04
CA THR A 77 -2.53 -10.63 22.56
C THR A 77 -1.83 -11.60 23.50
N PRO A 78 -2.53 -12.63 24.02
CA PRO A 78 -1.90 -13.66 24.85
C PRO A 78 -0.81 -14.42 24.09
N ASP A 79 0.08 -15.11 24.82
CA ASP A 79 1.12 -15.92 24.19
C ASP A 79 0.48 -17.05 23.37
N LEU A 80 1.06 -17.34 22.19
CA LEU A 80 0.54 -18.38 21.31
C LEU A 80 0.52 -19.76 21.99
N THR A 81 1.51 -20.03 22.83
CA THR A 81 1.62 -21.30 23.57
C THR A 81 0.53 -21.40 24.63
N GLU A 82 0.17 -20.29 25.27
CA GLU A 82 -0.94 -20.24 26.22
C GLU A 82 -2.27 -20.47 25.52
N VAL A 83 -2.49 -19.82 24.38
CA VAL A 83 -3.68 -20.04 23.54
C VAL A 83 -3.78 -21.49 23.10
N GLN A 84 -2.67 -22.06 22.62
CA GLN A 84 -2.59 -23.46 22.21
C GLN A 84 -2.91 -24.41 23.37
N ARG A 85 -2.36 -24.17 24.57
CA ARG A 85 -2.60 -24.98 25.76
C ARG A 85 -4.07 -24.92 26.19
N VAL A 86 -4.65 -23.72 26.26
CA VAL A 86 -6.06 -23.51 26.63
C VAL A 86 -6.98 -24.20 25.63
N LEU A 87 -6.71 -24.06 24.33
CA LEU A 87 -7.53 -24.70 23.29
C LEU A 87 -7.35 -26.23 23.28
N ALA A 88 -6.15 -26.76 23.50
CA ALA A 88 -5.94 -28.20 23.58
C ALA A 88 -6.59 -28.82 24.82
N GLN A 89 -6.64 -28.07 25.93
CA GLN A 89 -7.18 -28.55 27.21
C GLN A 89 -8.71 -28.40 27.31
N ASP A 90 -9.24 -27.22 26.98
CA ASP A 90 -10.62 -26.86 27.30
C ASP A 90 -11.58 -27.10 26.12
N LEU A 91 -11.09 -27.04 24.89
CA LEU A 91 -11.93 -27.19 23.71
C LEU A 91 -12.52 -28.61 23.58
N PRO A 92 -11.77 -29.72 23.83
CA PRO A 92 -12.35 -31.07 23.81
C PRO A 92 -13.49 -31.29 24.81
N ALA A 93 -13.56 -30.48 25.88
CA ALA A 93 -14.64 -30.57 26.87
C ALA A 93 -15.97 -29.99 26.36
N LEU A 94 -15.99 -29.30 25.22
CA LEU A 94 -17.20 -28.71 24.65
C LEU A 94 -18.06 -29.78 23.94
N PRO A 95 -19.32 -30.00 24.36
CA PRO A 95 -20.15 -31.08 23.83
C PRO A 95 -20.50 -30.93 22.33
N MET A 96 -20.40 -29.71 21.78
CA MET A 96 -20.61 -29.45 20.35
C MET A 96 -19.49 -29.99 19.47
N LEU A 97 -18.25 -30.09 19.97
CA LEU A 97 -17.11 -30.55 19.18
C LEU A 97 -17.12 -32.05 18.93
N GLY A 98 -17.75 -32.83 19.81
CA GLY A 98 -18.04 -34.24 19.54
C GLY A 98 -18.85 -34.47 18.26
N ARG A 99 -19.54 -33.43 17.73
CA ARG A 99 -20.30 -33.50 16.47
C ARG A 99 -19.45 -33.20 15.22
N TRP A 100 -18.28 -32.58 15.36
CA TRP A 100 -17.45 -32.11 14.24
C TRP A 100 -16.38 -33.12 13.80
N GLY A 101 -16.29 -34.27 14.49
CA GLY A 101 -15.41 -35.39 14.12
C GLY A 101 -13.96 -35.25 14.60
N ALA A 102 -13.16 -36.30 14.38
CA ALA A 102 -11.79 -36.41 14.87
C ALA A 102 -10.81 -35.37 14.28
N GLY A 103 -11.12 -34.82 13.11
CA GLY A 103 -10.24 -33.88 12.41
C GLY A 103 -9.99 -32.56 13.17
N VAL A 104 -10.92 -32.12 14.02
CA VAL A 104 -10.69 -30.92 14.84
C VAL A 104 -9.65 -31.18 15.93
N GLY A 105 -9.63 -32.39 16.50
CA GLY A 105 -8.61 -32.78 17.48
C GLY A 105 -7.21 -32.81 16.88
N GLU A 106 -7.07 -33.33 15.66
CA GLU A 106 -5.80 -33.33 14.93
C GLU A 106 -5.33 -31.91 14.54
N LEU A 107 -6.25 -31.02 14.17
CA LEU A 107 -5.92 -29.62 13.88
C LEU A 107 -5.47 -28.83 15.12
N LEU A 108 -5.94 -29.20 16.31
CA LEU A 108 -5.57 -28.55 17.57
C LEU A 108 -4.37 -29.19 18.26
N ALA A 109 -3.98 -30.40 17.83
CA ALA A 109 -2.81 -31.09 18.35
C ALA A 109 -1.57 -30.20 18.31
N GLU A 110 -0.65 -30.39 19.27
CA GLU A 110 0.49 -29.50 19.46
C GLU A 110 1.37 -29.36 18.19
N HIS A 111 1.45 -30.44 17.42
CA HIS A 111 2.26 -30.57 16.21
C HIS A 111 1.47 -30.32 14.92
N SER A 112 0.26 -29.76 15.01
CA SER A 112 -0.54 -29.51 13.82
C SER A 112 0.11 -28.44 12.93
N TRP A 113 -0.06 -28.59 11.62
CA TRP A 113 0.39 -27.62 10.63
C TRP A 113 -0.27 -26.24 10.84
N LEU A 114 -1.44 -26.19 11.49
CA LEU A 114 -2.15 -24.96 11.81
C LEU A 114 -1.30 -24.04 12.67
N TRP A 115 -0.68 -24.57 13.74
CA TRP A 115 0.17 -23.77 14.63
C TRP A 115 1.43 -23.29 13.92
N ALA A 116 2.01 -24.12 13.05
CA ALA A 116 3.14 -23.73 12.21
C ALA A 116 2.76 -22.59 11.24
N ALA A 117 1.55 -22.61 10.68
CA ALA A 117 1.03 -21.55 9.81
C ALA A 117 0.66 -20.27 10.56
N LEU A 118 0.16 -20.37 11.80
CA LEU A 118 -0.22 -19.22 12.63
C LEU A 118 0.97 -18.51 13.27
N ARG A 119 2.03 -19.24 13.63
CA ARG A 119 3.22 -18.68 14.29
C ARG A 119 3.85 -17.47 13.56
N PRO A 120 4.06 -17.47 12.22
CA PRO A 120 4.58 -16.29 11.52
C PRO A 120 3.58 -15.13 11.44
N LEU A 121 2.28 -15.39 11.66
CA LEU A 121 1.22 -14.38 11.68
C LEU A 121 1.02 -13.78 13.08
N TRP A 122 1.56 -14.42 14.12
CA TRP A 122 1.44 -13.95 15.50
C TRP A 122 2.19 -12.61 15.68
N PRO A 123 1.58 -11.63 16.35
CA PRO A 123 2.21 -10.33 16.53
C PRO A 123 3.48 -10.47 17.41
N THR A 124 4.60 -9.93 16.94
CA THR A 124 5.86 -9.89 17.70
C THR A 124 6.54 -8.53 17.53
N PRO A 125 7.38 -8.09 18.49
CA PRO A 125 8.12 -6.82 18.36
C PRO A 125 9.05 -6.80 17.14
N ALA A 126 9.65 -7.94 16.80
CA ALA A 126 10.49 -8.08 15.61
C ALA A 126 9.67 -7.88 14.32
N LEU A 127 8.47 -8.47 14.24
CA LEU A 127 7.56 -8.25 13.12
C LEU A 127 7.09 -6.78 13.04
N ALA A 128 6.82 -6.14 14.18
CA ALA A 128 6.47 -4.71 14.22
C ALA A 128 7.59 -3.84 13.61
N LEU A 129 8.84 -4.07 14.03
CA LEU A 129 10.00 -3.35 13.50
C LEU A 129 10.22 -3.63 12.01
N ALA A 130 10.09 -4.90 11.60
CA ALA A 130 10.17 -5.26 10.19
C ALA A 130 9.11 -4.53 9.36
N ARG A 131 7.85 -4.47 9.82
CA ARG A 131 6.77 -3.73 9.15
C ARG A 131 7.02 -2.23 9.10
N ALA A 132 7.64 -1.64 10.14
CA ALA A 132 7.99 -0.23 10.15
C ALA A 132 8.95 0.15 9.01
N VAL A 133 9.90 -0.74 8.69
CA VAL A 133 10.91 -0.54 7.65
C VAL A 133 10.41 -1.00 6.27
N LEU A 134 9.74 -2.14 6.21
CA LEU A 134 9.27 -2.74 4.97
C LEU A 134 8.09 -1.97 4.37
N THR A 135 7.20 -1.38 5.17
CA THR A 135 6.05 -0.61 4.67
C THR A 135 6.45 0.57 3.77
N PRO A 136 7.32 1.51 4.19
CA PRO A 136 7.74 2.61 3.32
C PRO A 136 8.46 2.11 2.07
N LEU A 137 9.29 1.07 2.20
CA LEU A 137 10.03 0.51 1.08
C LEU A 137 9.09 -0.15 0.07
N ALA A 138 8.15 -0.97 0.54
CA ALA A 138 7.14 -1.64 -0.28
C ALA A 138 6.24 -0.63 -0.99
N LEU A 139 5.82 0.43 -0.31
CA LEU A 139 5.03 1.50 -0.92
C LEU A 139 5.82 2.21 -2.03
N LEU A 140 7.08 2.57 -1.76
CA LEU A 140 7.92 3.28 -2.71
C LEU A 140 8.24 2.42 -3.95
N LEU A 141 8.66 1.17 -3.74
CA LEU A 141 8.95 0.23 -4.82
C LEU A 141 7.69 -0.13 -5.62
N GLY A 142 6.57 -0.37 -4.93
CA GLY A 142 5.29 -0.67 -5.57
C GLY A 142 4.78 0.50 -6.39
N TRP A 143 4.88 1.74 -5.89
CA TRP A 143 4.54 2.93 -6.66
C TRP A 143 5.44 3.11 -7.89
N LEU A 144 6.75 2.86 -7.76
CA LEU A 144 7.71 2.99 -8.86
C LEU A 144 7.41 1.94 -9.95
N ALA A 145 7.24 0.67 -9.55
CA ALA A 145 6.89 -0.43 -10.44
C ALA A 145 5.57 -0.14 -11.16
N TYR A 146 4.53 0.23 -10.41
CA TYR A 146 3.24 0.60 -10.96
C TYR A 146 3.35 1.77 -11.95
N GLY A 147 4.08 2.83 -11.60
CA GLY A 147 4.26 4.00 -12.46
C GLY A 147 4.98 3.69 -13.78
N CYS A 148 5.99 2.82 -13.75
CA CYS A 148 6.67 2.35 -14.95
C CYS A 148 5.76 1.50 -15.85
N LEU A 149 5.02 0.56 -15.26
CA LEU A 149 4.06 -0.27 -16.00
C LEU A 149 2.91 0.56 -16.57
N ALA A 150 2.35 1.47 -15.78
CA ALA A 150 1.29 2.38 -16.19
C ALA A 150 1.75 3.32 -17.30
N HIS A 151 3.01 3.79 -17.26
CA HIS A 151 3.59 4.56 -18.35
C HIS A 151 3.64 3.75 -19.64
N GLY A 152 4.14 2.51 -19.60
CA GLY A 152 4.16 1.61 -20.75
C GLY A 152 2.76 1.36 -21.30
N ALA A 153 1.80 1.01 -20.44
CA ALA A 153 0.40 0.78 -20.81
C ALA A 153 -0.24 2.03 -21.45
N ALA A 154 -0.03 3.21 -20.85
CA ALA A 154 -0.54 4.47 -21.38
C ALA A 154 0.07 4.81 -22.75
N ARG A 155 1.37 4.55 -22.95
CA ARG A 155 2.05 4.76 -24.25
C ARG A 155 1.52 3.82 -25.33
N LEU A 156 1.31 2.53 -25.00
CA LEU A 156 0.70 1.55 -25.92
C LEU A 156 -0.73 1.95 -26.30
N LEU A 157 -1.46 2.52 -25.34
CA LEU A 157 -2.78 3.09 -25.57
C LEU A 157 -2.70 4.52 -26.13
N GLY A 158 -1.61 4.95 -26.76
CA GLY A 158 -1.47 6.21 -27.51
C GLY A 158 -1.39 7.49 -26.67
N GLY A 159 -0.99 7.41 -25.40
CA GLY A 159 -0.75 8.54 -24.52
C GLY A 159 0.51 9.34 -24.86
N GLY A 160 0.45 10.66 -24.65
CA GLY A 160 1.56 11.58 -24.97
C GLY A 160 2.43 12.01 -23.78
N GLY A 161 2.16 11.52 -22.57
CA GLY A 161 2.83 11.95 -21.34
C GLY A 161 4.21 11.33 -21.16
N SER A 162 5.11 12.04 -20.47
CA SER A 162 6.42 11.50 -20.09
C SER A 162 6.33 10.54 -18.89
N LEU A 163 7.35 9.69 -18.69
CA LEU A 163 7.46 8.86 -17.48
C LEU A 163 7.47 9.73 -16.22
N ARG A 164 8.15 10.88 -16.28
CA ARG A 164 8.23 11.83 -15.17
C ARG A 164 6.85 12.38 -14.81
N ASP A 165 6.03 12.73 -15.79
CA ASP A 165 4.66 13.21 -15.55
C ASP A 165 3.77 12.10 -15.00
N THR A 166 3.97 10.86 -15.48
CA THR A 166 3.27 9.67 -14.97
C THR A 166 3.55 9.49 -13.48
N LEU A 167 4.83 9.41 -13.09
CA LEU A 167 5.26 9.24 -11.70
C LEU A 167 4.75 10.37 -10.80
N ARG A 168 4.85 11.62 -11.24
CA ARG A 168 4.34 12.79 -10.49
C ARG A 168 2.85 12.68 -10.20
N CYS A 169 2.04 12.44 -11.23
CA CYS A 169 0.60 12.37 -11.08
C CYS A 169 0.18 11.13 -10.28
N THR A 170 0.82 9.97 -10.47
CA THR A 170 0.51 8.76 -9.70
C THR A 170 0.96 8.87 -8.24
N ALA A 171 2.00 9.64 -7.92
CA ALA A 171 2.39 9.91 -6.53
C ALA A 171 1.27 10.66 -5.78
N LEU A 172 0.66 11.65 -6.42
CA LEU A 172 -0.49 12.37 -5.84
C LEU A 172 -1.71 11.45 -5.69
N ALA A 173 -1.89 10.50 -6.60
CA ALA A 173 -2.96 9.50 -6.52
C ALA A 173 -2.82 8.53 -5.34
N GLU A 174 -1.67 8.48 -4.65
CA GLU A 174 -1.51 7.71 -3.41
C GLU A 174 -2.07 8.44 -2.17
N ALA A 175 -2.43 9.73 -2.29
CA ALA A 175 -2.95 10.53 -1.18
C ALA A 175 -4.12 9.88 -0.39
N PRO A 176 -5.08 9.17 -1.02
CA PRO A 176 -6.14 8.47 -0.29
C PRO A 176 -5.65 7.47 0.77
N ARG A 177 -4.42 6.97 0.67
CA ARG A 177 -3.87 6.07 1.71
C ARG A 177 -3.66 6.76 3.06
N ILE A 178 -3.70 8.09 3.13
CA ILE A 178 -3.68 8.83 4.41
C ILE A 178 -4.81 8.35 5.34
N VAL A 179 -5.95 7.91 4.77
CA VAL A 179 -7.07 7.36 5.53
C VAL A 179 -6.68 6.10 6.33
N LEU A 180 -5.66 5.35 5.91
CA LEU A 180 -5.17 4.18 6.63
C LEU A 180 -4.41 4.53 7.93
N LEU A 181 -4.03 5.79 8.11
CA LEU A 181 -3.48 6.30 9.37
C LEU A 181 -4.55 6.40 10.46
N TRP A 182 -5.84 6.33 10.08
CA TRP A 182 -6.94 6.38 11.02
C TRP A 182 -6.96 5.11 11.88
N PRO A 183 -6.87 5.22 13.23
CA PRO A 183 -6.69 4.08 14.11
C PRO A 183 -7.92 3.15 14.14
N PHE A 184 -9.10 3.66 13.80
CA PHE A 184 -10.35 2.89 13.79
C PHE A 184 -10.60 2.17 12.46
N LEU A 185 -9.78 2.41 11.43
CA LEU A 185 -9.93 1.68 10.19
C LEU A 185 -9.37 0.27 10.37
N PRO A 186 -10.16 -0.79 10.17
CA PRO A 186 -9.63 -2.14 10.23
C PRO A 186 -8.53 -2.29 9.17
N ALA A 187 -7.40 -2.85 9.58
CA ALA A 187 -6.25 -3.08 8.68
C ALA A 187 -6.56 -4.09 7.55
N TRP A 188 -7.75 -4.71 7.59
CA TRP A 188 -8.18 -5.78 6.72
C TRP A 188 -9.64 -5.55 6.30
N GLY A 189 -10.02 -6.13 5.15
CA GLY A 189 -11.41 -6.16 4.69
C GLY A 189 -11.82 -4.96 3.83
N LEU A 190 -13.10 -4.59 3.91
CA LEU A 190 -13.72 -3.60 3.02
C LEU A 190 -13.06 -2.21 3.09
N GLY A 191 -12.46 -1.85 4.23
CA GLY A 191 -11.71 -0.60 4.37
C GLY A 191 -10.49 -0.53 3.46
N LEU A 192 -9.71 -1.63 3.40
CA LEU A 192 -8.54 -1.72 2.53
C LEU A 192 -8.94 -1.74 1.04
N LEU A 193 -9.99 -2.49 0.71
CA LEU A 193 -10.53 -2.54 -0.66
C LEU A 193 -11.09 -1.19 -1.10
N GLY A 194 -11.78 -0.48 -0.21
CA GLY A 194 -12.30 0.86 -0.45
C GLY A 194 -11.18 1.87 -0.71
N VAL A 195 -10.14 1.89 0.13
CA VAL A 195 -8.95 2.73 -0.11
C VAL A 195 -8.24 2.34 -1.41
N GLY A 196 -8.13 1.05 -1.72
CA GLY A 196 -7.56 0.57 -2.98
C GLY A 196 -8.34 1.06 -4.21
N ALA A 197 -9.67 0.97 -4.18
CA ALA A 197 -10.54 1.50 -5.23
C ALA A 197 -10.42 3.03 -5.36
N TRP A 198 -10.26 3.73 -4.22
CA TRP A 198 -10.05 5.18 -4.19
C TRP A 198 -8.71 5.56 -4.84
N VAL A 199 -7.62 4.88 -4.47
CA VAL A 199 -6.30 5.06 -5.10
C VAL A 199 -6.35 4.73 -6.59
N LEU A 200 -7.06 3.67 -7.00
CA LEU A 200 -7.22 3.33 -8.41
C LEU A 200 -7.96 4.43 -9.19
N THR A 201 -9.00 5.02 -8.60
CA THR A 201 -9.72 6.14 -9.21
C THR A 201 -8.83 7.37 -9.34
N GLY A 202 -8.01 7.65 -8.32
CA GLY A 202 -6.97 8.69 -8.39
C GLY A 202 -5.96 8.41 -9.51
N ARG A 203 -5.50 7.16 -9.65
CA ARG A 203 -4.54 6.75 -10.70
C ARG A 203 -5.15 6.89 -12.10
N TRP A 204 -6.42 6.57 -12.27
CA TRP A 204 -7.17 6.80 -13.50
C TRP A 204 -7.19 8.30 -13.89
N LEU A 205 -7.53 9.19 -12.95
CA LEU A 205 -7.50 10.65 -13.17
C LEU A 205 -6.08 11.14 -13.46
N ALA A 206 -5.10 10.67 -12.70
CA ALA A 206 -3.68 10.97 -12.88
C ALA A 206 -3.20 10.64 -14.30
N LEU A 207 -3.55 9.47 -14.83
CA LEU A 207 -3.16 9.04 -16.17
C LEU A 207 -3.89 9.82 -17.26
N ARG A 208 -5.18 10.17 -17.09
CA ARG A 208 -5.87 11.10 -17.99
C ARG A 208 -5.13 12.43 -18.08
N ALA A 209 -4.81 13.02 -16.95
CA ALA A 209 -4.12 14.31 -16.90
C ALA A 209 -2.69 14.24 -17.47
N ALA A 210 -1.92 13.21 -17.09
CA ALA A 210 -0.55 13.04 -17.52
C ALA A 210 -0.45 12.80 -19.04
N HIS A 211 -1.28 11.90 -19.58
CA HIS A 211 -1.16 11.42 -20.96
C HIS A 211 -2.15 12.01 -21.95
N GLY A 212 -3.17 12.74 -21.50
CA GLY A 212 -4.24 13.24 -22.37
C GLY A 212 -5.11 12.13 -22.95
N LEU A 213 -5.24 11.01 -22.24
CA LEU A 213 -6.02 9.85 -22.68
C LEU A 213 -7.51 10.09 -22.51
N ASP A 214 -8.30 9.51 -23.42
CA ASP A 214 -9.75 9.37 -23.24
C ASP A 214 -10.06 8.54 -21.97
N PRO A 215 -11.22 8.77 -21.32
CA PRO A 215 -11.63 8.08 -20.10
C PRO A 215 -11.44 6.56 -20.13
N TRP A 216 -11.82 5.92 -21.23
CA TRP A 216 -11.76 4.47 -21.40
C TRP A 216 -10.32 3.94 -21.50
N ARG A 217 -9.47 4.62 -22.27
CA ARG A 217 -8.05 4.25 -22.42
C ARG A 217 -7.29 4.46 -21.13
N ALA A 218 -7.58 5.55 -20.42
CA ALA A 218 -6.99 5.79 -19.11
C ALA A 218 -7.40 4.73 -18.08
N PHE A 219 -8.64 4.22 -18.16
CA PHE A 219 -9.11 3.15 -17.27
C PHE A 219 -8.26 1.90 -17.44
N TRP A 220 -8.07 1.44 -18.67
CA TRP A 220 -7.22 0.28 -18.96
C TRP A 220 -5.75 0.53 -18.66
N ALA A 221 -5.24 1.74 -18.90
CA ALA A 221 -3.89 2.12 -18.50
C ALA A 221 -3.69 2.06 -16.98
N ALA A 222 -4.72 2.39 -16.19
CA ALA A 222 -4.67 2.36 -14.74
C ALA A 222 -4.83 0.93 -14.17
N LEU A 223 -5.74 0.16 -14.75
CA LEU A 223 -6.09 -1.20 -14.31
C LEU A 223 -5.08 -2.25 -14.76
N GLY A 224 -4.53 -2.12 -15.98
CA GLY A 224 -3.61 -3.09 -16.58
C GLY A 224 -2.43 -3.49 -15.69
N PRO A 225 -1.67 -2.52 -15.12
CA PRO A 225 -0.58 -2.84 -14.19
C PRO A 225 -1.03 -3.63 -12.96
N LEU A 226 -2.21 -3.32 -12.39
CA LEU A 226 -2.74 -4.06 -11.23
C LEU A 226 -3.10 -5.50 -11.59
N LEU A 227 -3.67 -5.74 -12.77
CA LEU A 227 -3.96 -7.09 -13.25
C LEU A 227 -2.68 -7.89 -13.48
N LEU A 228 -1.64 -7.23 -13.98
CA LEU A 228 -0.33 -7.85 -14.20
C LEU A 228 0.37 -8.18 -12.88
N GLU A 229 0.45 -7.23 -11.95
CA GLU A 229 1.00 -7.44 -10.61
C GLU A 229 0.22 -8.52 -9.84
N GLY A 230 -1.10 -8.47 -9.86
CA GLY A 230 -1.97 -9.46 -9.21
C GLY A 230 -1.85 -10.86 -9.84
N GLY A 231 -1.79 -10.93 -11.17
CA GLY A 231 -1.60 -12.19 -11.90
C GLY A 231 -0.25 -12.83 -11.58
N LEU A 232 0.83 -12.06 -11.58
CA LEU A 232 2.17 -12.54 -11.19
C LEU A 232 2.23 -12.99 -9.73
N GLY A 233 1.60 -12.24 -8.82
CA GLY A 233 1.50 -12.61 -7.40
C GLY A 233 0.76 -13.93 -7.20
N LEU A 234 -0.34 -14.15 -7.91
CA LEU A 234 -1.10 -15.40 -7.87
C LEU A 234 -0.27 -16.57 -8.42
N LEU A 235 0.43 -16.40 -9.54
CA LEU A 235 1.29 -17.44 -10.11
C LEU A 235 2.44 -17.82 -9.17
N ALA A 236 3.06 -16.83 -8.52
CA ALA A 236 4.12 -17.07 -7.54
C ALA A 236 3.58 -17.86 -6.32
N LEU A 237 2.39 -17.52 -5.84
CA LEU A 237 1.74 -18.23 -4.74
C LEU A 237 1.44 -19.70 -5.11
N LEU A 238 0.87 -19.94 -6.30
CA LEU A 238 0.57 -21.29 -6.77
C LEU A 238 1.84 -22.13 -6.94
N ALA A 239 2.93 -21.52 -7.43
CA ALA A 239 4.22 -22.19 -7.55
C ALA A 239 4.78 -22.59 -6.18
N LEU A 240 4.68 -21.73 -5.16
CA LEU A 240 5.12 -22.04 -3.80
C LEU A 240 4.30 -23.15 -3.15
N LEU A 241 2.98 -23.13 -3.34
CA LEU A 241 2.08 -24.17 -2.82
C LEU A 241 2.29 -25.53 -3.51
N GLY A 242 2.49 -25.52 -4.83
CA GLY A 242 2.78 -26.73 -5.60
C GLY A 242 4.15 -27.34 -5.30
N TRP A 243 5.05 -26.60 -4.68
CA TRP A 243 6.37 -27.09 -4.24
C TRP A 243 6.34 -27.70 -2.83
N ALA A 244 5.28 -27.43 -2.06
CA ALA A 244 5.14 -27.84 -0.66
C ALA A 244 4.26 -29.08 -0.45
N GLY A 245 3.68 -29.65 -1.52
CA GLY A 245 2.88 -30.87 -1.51
C GLY A 245 3.54 -31.99 -2.32
#